data_AF-A0A534U472-F1
#
_entry.id   AF-A0A534U472-F1
#
_cell.length_a   1.000
_cell.length_b   1.000
_cell.length_c   1.000
_cell.angle_alpha   90.00
_cell.angle_beta   90.00
_cell.angle_gamma   90.00
#
_symmetry.space_group_name_H-M   'P 1'
#
loop_
_entity.id
_entity.type
_entity.pdbx_description
1 polymer ?
#
loop_
_entity_poly.entity_id
_entity_poly.type
_entity_poly.pdbx_seq_one_letter_code
_entity_poly.pdbx_strand_id
1 'polypeptide(L)'
;MGEPDRRLAGLPPGRGGLLTRAAVAVAEHVAGSTAAFVELMNARAKALGLTDTVYQSVHGLPPTRGQTADLTSAHDLAVVARELMRFPEVMRWAGSPSAGFRDGTLQMANTNHLVRTYPGATGLKTGYYREAGFSVTAT
;
A
#
# COMPACT_ATOMS: atom_id res chain seq x y z
N MET A 1 -16.90 -9.19 25.53
CA MET A 1 -17.05 -9.63 24.13
C MET A 1 -17.50 -8.43 23.32
N GLY A 2 -16.57 -7.74 22.65
CA GLY A 2 -16.91 -6.60 21.78
C GLY A 2 -17.46 -7.09 20.45
N GLU A 3 -18.54 -6.45 19.97
CA GLU A 3 -19.09 -6.72 18.64
C GLU A 3 -18.02 -6.59 17.55
N PRO A 4 -18.05 -7.42 16.50
CA PRO A 4 -17.20 -7.21 15.34
C PRO A 4 -17.61 -5.90 14.64
N ASP A 5 -16.65 -5.00 14.49
CA ASP A 5 -16.80 -3.70 13.84
C ASP A 5 -17.37 -3.88 12.41
N ARG A 6 -18.64 -3.49 12.25
CA ARG A 6 -19.39 -3.58 10.99
C ARG A 6 -18.90 -2.60 9.92
N ARG A 7 -17.92 -1.74 10.22
CA ARG A 7 -17.37 -0.76 9.26
C ARG A 7 -16.53 -1.39 8.14
N LEU A 8 -16.10 -2.64 8.29
CA LEU A 8 -15.30 -3.36 7.28
C LEU A 8 -16.14 -4.11 6.22
N ALA A 9 -17.47 -3.95 6.22
CA ALA A 9 -18.40 -4.74 5.41
C ALA A 9 -18.50 -4.32 3.92
N GLY A 10 -17.80 -3.28 3.49
CA GLY A 10 -17.90 -2.73 2.12
C GLY A 10 -17.12 -3.48 1.04
N LEU A 11 -16.19 -4.38 1.39
CA LEU A 11 -15.42 -5.14 0.40
C LEU A 11 -16.13 -6.47 0.07
N PRO A 12 -16.37 -6.80 -1.21
CA PRO A 12 -16.98 -8.07 -1.56
C PRO A 12 -16.13 -9.25 -1.01
N PRO A 13 -16.77 -10.28 -0.43
CA PRO A 13 -16.05 -11.44 0.08
C PRO A 13 -15.25 -12.09 -1.06
N GLY A 14 -13.97 -12.35 -0.81
CA GLY A 14 -13.10 -13.12 -1.71
C GLY A 14 -12.17 -12.33 -2.65
N ARG A 15 -12.12 -10.98 -2.61
CA ARG A 15 -11.24 -10.20 -3.52
C ARG A 15 -10.20 -9.28 -2.86
N GLY A 16 -10.22 -9.08 -1.54
CA GLY A 16 -9.25 -8.22 -0.84
C GLY A 16 -8.50 -8.98 0.25
N GLY A 17 -7.19 -9.13 0.10
CA GLY A 17 -6.33 -9.72 1.12
C GLY A 17 -6.30 -8.89 2.42
N LEU A 18 -5.70 -9.44 3.48
CA LEU A 18 -5.51 -8.76 4.77
C LEU A 18 -4.91 -7.35 4.61
N LEU A 19 -3.99 -7.18 3.65
CA LEU A 19 -3.30 -5.92 3.36
C LEU A 19 -4.24 -4.85 2.77
N THR A 20 -5.16 -5.22 1.87
CA THR A 20 -6.13 -4.28 1.30
C THR A 20 -7.04 -3.71 2.39
N ARG A 21 -7.47 -4.57 3.33
CA ARG A 21 -8.31 -4.13 4.46
C ARG A 21 -7.55 -3.22 5.42
N ALA A 22 -6.26 -3.47 5.64
CA ALA A 22 -5.42 -2.59 6.43
C ALA A 22 -5.29 -1.20 5.79
N ALA A 23 -5.12 -1.12 4.46
CA ALA A 23 -5.06 0.15 3.74
C ALA A 23 -6.37 0.95 3.86
N VAL A 24 -7.54 0.28 3.70
CA VAL A 24 -8.85 0.91 3.89
C VAL A 24 -9.03 1.41 5.33
N ALA A 25 -8.70 0.59 6.33
CA ALA A 25 -8.83 0.97 7.73
C ALA A 25 -7.95 2.19 8.10
N VAL A 26 -6.71 2.24 7.61
CA VAL A 26 -5.82 3.40 7.79
C VAL A 26 -6.42 4.64 7.12
N ALA A 27 -6.92 4.51 5.89
CA ALA A 27 -7.52 5.62 5.15
C ALA A 27 -8.76 6.20 5.87
N GLU A 28 -9.67 5.34 6.32
CA GLU A 28 -10.85 5.73 7.09
C GLU A 28 -10.48 6.35 8.45
N HIS A 29 -9.46 5.82 9.12
CA HIS A 29 -8.99 6.37 10.40
C HIS A 29 -8.39 7.77 10.24
N VAL A 30 -7.60 7.99 9.19
CA VAL A 30 -6.88 9.26 8.98
C VAL A 30 -7.77 10.34 8.38
N ALA A 31 -8.61 10.00 7.39
CA ALA A 31 -9.36 10.97 6.59
C ALA A 31 -10.89 10.85 6.73
N GLY A 32 -11.38 9.94 7.57
CA GLY A 32 -12.82 9.67 7.76
C GLY A 32 -13.47 8.85 6.63
N SER A 33 -12.86 8.80 5.44
CA SER A 33 -13.29 7.95 4.33
C SER A 33 -12.14 7.65 3.36
N THR A 34 -12.26 6.57 2.59
CA THR A 34 -11.31 6.26 1.52
C THR A 34 -11.27 7.31 0.41
N ALA A 35 -12.42 7.91 0.07
CA ALA A 35 -12.51 8.98 -0.92
C ALA A 35 -11.70 10.22 -0.48
N ALA A 36 -11.90 10.68 0.76
CA ALA A 36 -11.13 11.79 1.32
C ALA A 36 -9.63 11.46 1.40
N PHE A 37 -9.27 10.21 1.70
CA PHE A 37 -7.87 9.81 1.70
C PHE A 37 -7.25 9.81 0.29
N VAL A 38 -7.98 9.40 -0.75
CA VAL A 38 -7.53 9.49 -2.15
C VAL A 38 -7.30 10.95 -2.56
N GLU A 39 -8.12 11.89 -2.10
CA GLU A 39 -7.87 13.33 -2.30
C GLU A 39 -6.54 13.76 -1.65
N LEU A 40 -6.26 13.32 -0.43
CA LEU A 40 -4.96 13.57 0.24
C LEU A 40 -3.80 12.93 -0.50
N MET A 41 -3.96 11.71 -1.02
CA MET A 41 -2.93 11.02 -1.81
C MET A 41 -2.59 11.82 -3.08
N ASN A 42 -3.59 12.29 -3.81
CA ASN A 42 -3.39 13.10 -5.02
C ASN A 42 -2.84 14.50 -4.71
N ALA A 43 -3.27 15.12 -3.59
CA ALA A 43 -2.69 16.37 -3.13
C ALA A 43 -1.20 16.21 -2.78
N ARG A 44 -0.83 15.09 -2.15
CA ARG A 44 0.56 14.76 -1.87
C ARG A 44 1.35 14.45 -3.14
N ALA A 45 0.78 13.73 -4.11
CA ALA A 45 1.38 13.49 -5.40
C ALA A 45 1.73 14.81 -6.11
N LYS A 46 0.77 15.76 -6.14
CA LYS A 46 1.01 17.11 -6.67
C LYS A 46 2.10 17.86 -5.92
N ALA A 47 2.11 17.80 -4.59
CA ALA A 47 3.13 18.47 -3.76
C ALA A 47 4.54 17.90 -3.97
N LEU A 48 4.66 16.62 -4.33
CA LEU A 48 5.92 15.95 -4.65
C LEU A 48 6.31 16.08 -6.13
N GLY A 49 5.46 16.69 -6.96
CA GLY A 49 5.71 16.86 -8.39
C GLY A 49 5.57 15.56 -9.20
N LEU A 50 4.72 14.63 -8.75
CA LEU A 50 4.48 13.36 -9.45
C LEU A 50 3.53 13.58 -10.62
N THR A 51 4.06 13.88 -11.80
CA THR A 51 3.26 14.30 -12.97
C THR A 51 2.58 13.14 -13.70
N ASP A 52 3.04 11.92 -13.49
CA ASP A 52 2.50 10.71 -14.13
C ASP A 52 1.62 9.90 -13.17
N THR A 53 1.36 10.43 -11.97
CA THR A 53 0.69 9.72 -10.88
C THR A 53 -0.71 10.25 -10.62
N VAL A 54 -1.69 9.34 -10.67
CA VAL A 54 -3.09 9.60 -10.28
C VAL A 54 -3.61 8.40 -9.50
N TYR A 55 -4.02 8.66 -8.26
CA TYR A 55 -4.66 7.65 -7.41
C TYR A 55 -6.18 7.72 -7.54
N GLN A 56 -6.78 6.55 -7.72
CA GLN A 56 -8.21 6.25 -7.72
C GLN A 56 -8.58 5.36 -6.54
N SER A 57 -7.60 4.68 -5.94
CA SER A 57 -7.78 3.79 -4.80
C SER A 57 -6.67 3.93 -3.77
N VAL A 58 -6.93 3.42 -2.56
CA VAL A 58 -5.94 3.40 -1.46
C VAL A 58 -5.09 2.12 -1.46
N HIS A 59 -5.36 1.17 -2.37
CA HIS A 59 -4.85 -0.20 -2.27
C HIS A 59 -4.28 -0.78 -3.57
N GLY A 60 -4.43 -0.12 -4.73
CA GLY A 60 -3.85 -0.57 -6.00
C GLY A 60 -4.47 -1.86 -6.58
N LEU A 61 -5.74 -2.13 -6.30
CA LEU A 61 -6.45 -3.29 -6.86
C LEU A 61 -7.03 -2.92 -8.23
N PRO A 62 -7.39 -3.90 -9.08
CA PRO A 62 -8.06 -3.62 -10.33
C PRO A 62 -9.26 -2.70 -10.15
N PRO A 63 -9.46 -1.71 -11.05
CA PRO A 63 -10.56 -0.78 -10.93
C PRO A 63 -11.91 -1.51 -10.98
N THR A 64 -12.85 -1.03 -10.17
CA THR A 64 -14.23 -1.51 -10.22
C THR A 64 -14.99 -0.89 -11.40
N ARG A 65 -16.22 -1.34 -11.66
CA ARG A 65 -17.02 -0.83 -12.79
C ARG A 65 -17.25 0.68 -12.63
N GLY A 66 -16.83 1.46 -13.63
CA GLY A 66 -16.95 2.92 -13.64
C GLY A 66 -15.80 3.67 -12.97
N GLN A 67 -14.80 2.95 -12.43
CA GLN A 67 -13.57 3.52 -11.91
C GLN A 67 -12.46 3.39 -12.96
N THR A 68 -11.54 4.35 -13.01
CA THR A 68 -10.30 4.23 -13.78
C THR A 68 -9.20 3.58 -12.91
N ALA A 69 -8.15 3.04 -13.55
CA ALA A 69 -7.03 2.46 -12.82
C ALA A 69 -6.19 3.55 -12.13
N ASP A 70 -5.51 3.16 -11.04
CA ASP A 70 -4.39 3.93 -10.51
C ASP A 70 -3.28 4.02 -11.58
N LEU A 71 -2.68 5.19 -11.76
CA LEU A 71 -1.59 5.44 -12.70
C LEU A 71 -0.37 5.98 -11.96
N THR A 72 0.82 5.62 -12.42
CA THR A 72 2.12 6.11 -11.93
C THR A 72 3.20 5.78 -12.95
N SER A 73 4.36 6.44 -12.84
CA SER A 73 5.59 6.05 -13.55
C SER A 73 6.65 5.49 -12.61
N ALA A 74 7.67 4.83 -13.16
CA ALA A 74 8.82 4.35 -12.39
C ALA A 74 9.60 5.52 -11.75
N HIS A 75 9.68 6.65 -12.46
CA HIS A 75 10.30 7.87 -11.94
C HIS A 75 9.54 8.40 -10.72
N ASP A 76 8.22 8.52 -10.80
CA ASP A 76 7.41 9.01 -9.69
C ASP A 76 7.49 8.11 -8.47
N LEU A 77 7.47 6.78 -8.65
CA LEU A 77 7.69 5.84 -7.56
C LEU A 77 9.09 5.96 -6.94
N ALA A 78 10.12 6.28 -7.72
CA ALA A 78 11.46 6.56 -7.18
C ALA A 78 11.50 7.84 -6.34
N VAL A 79 10.73 8.88 -6.71
CA VAL A 79 10.57 10.09 -5.91
C VAL A 79 9.84 9.78 -4.59
N VAL A 80 8.77 8.99 -4.65
CA VAL A 80 8.06 8.52 -3.44
C VAL A 80 8.97 7.69 -2.55
N ALA A 81 9.74 6.76 -3.11
CA ALA A 81 10.72 5.95 -2.37
C ALA A 81 11.72 6.84 -1.62
N ARG A 82 12.31 7.82 -2.31
CA ARG A 82 13.25 8.78 -1.71
C ARG A 82 12.62 9.58 -0.56
N GLU A 83 11.36 9.98 -0.69
CA GLU A 83 10.65 10.68 0.38
C GLU A 83 10.37 9.74 1.58
N LEU A 84 9.97 8.49 1.33
CA LEU A 84 9.72 7.49 2.37
C LEU A 84 10.98 7.14 3.16
N MET A 85 12.16 7.16 2.53
CA MET A 85 13.43 6.91 3.21
C MET A 85 13.73 7.91 4.33
N ARG A 86 13.05 9.07 4.36
CA ARG A 86 13.16 10.06 5.42
C ARG A 86 12.41 9.66 6.70
N PHE A 87 11.65 8.57 6.67
CA PHE A 87 10.86 8.05 7.80
C PHE A 87 11.48 6.72 8.27
N PRO A 88 12.38 6.73 9.28
CA PRO A 88 13.11 5.53 9.70
C PRO A 88 12.21 4.36 10.13
N GLU A 89 11.04 4.67 10.67
CA GLU A 89 10.04 3.69 11.06
C GLU A 89 9.45 2.94 9.86
N VAL A 90 9.15 3.64 8.75
CA VAL A 90 8.69 3.01 7.51
C VAL A 90 9.75 2.07 6.97
N MET A 91 11.01 2.51 6.97
CA MET A 91 12.13 1.68 6.50
C MET A 91 12.35 0.45 7.38
N ARG A 92 12.21 0.59 8.71
CA ARG A 92 12.27 -0.54 9.65
C ARG A 92 11.19 -1.58 9.35
N TRP A 93 9.95 -1.16 9.14
CA TRP A 93 8.86 -2.07 8.80
C TRP A 93 9.05 -2.71 7.42
N ALA A 94 9.39 -1.93 6.41
CA ALA A 94 9.50 -2.40 5.03
C ALA A 94 10.72 -3.31 4.81
N GLY A 95 11.80 -3.12 5.58
CA GLY A 95 13.00 -3.96 5.58
C GLY A 95 12.92 -5.18 6.50
N SER A 96 11.85 -5.33 7.29
CA SER A 96 11.69 -6.50 8.16
C SER A 96 11.38 -7.75 7.32
N PRO A 97 12.09 -8.88 7.49
CA PRO A 97 11.87 -10.09 6.70
C PRO A 97 10.54 -10.79 7.05
N SER A 98 10.07 -10.60 8.28
CA SER A 98 8.77 -11.06 8.76
C SER A 98 8.31 -10.22 9.95
N ALA A 99 7.01 -10.27 10.24
CA ALA A 99 6.42 -9.68 11.42
C ALA A 99 5.27 -10.56 11.96
N GLY A 100 5.16 -10.63 13.29
CA GLY A 100 4.02 -11.27 13.94
C GLY A 100 2.77 -10.38 13.88
N PHE A 101 1.62 -10.99 13.67
CA PHE A 101 0.30 -10.37 13.68
C PHE A 101 -0.63 -11.18 14.60
N ARG A 102 -1.62 -10.52 15.22
CA ARG A 102 -2.53 -11.13 16.23
C ARG A 102 -1.74 -11.85 17.33
N ASP A 103 -0.92 -11.08 18.05
CA ASP A 103 -0.09 -11.58 19.16
C ASP A 103 0.81 -12.76 18.76
N GLY A 104 1.29 -12.74 17.52
CA GLY A 104 2.20 -13.76 16.98
C GLY A 104 1.52 -15.03 16.45
N THR A 105 0.18 -15.14 16.55
CA THR A 105 -0.57 -16.30 16.03
C THR A 105 -0.56 -16.39 14.51
N LEU A 106 -0.30 -15.27 13.81
CA LEU A 106 -0.05 -15.23 12.38
C LEU A 106 1.31 -14.61 12.10
N GLN A 107 2.18 -15.32 11.41
CA GLN A 107 3.45 -14.78 10.92
C GLN A 107 3.27 -14.28 9.49
N MET A 108 3.57 -13.00 9.26
CA MET A 108 3.52 -12.36 7.95
C MET A 108 4.93 -12.27 7.39
N ALA A 109 5.19 -12.97 6.29
CA ALA A 109 6.46 -12.87 5.57
C ALA A 109 6.46 -11.63 4.66
N ASN A 110 7.63 -11.02 4.49
CA ASN A 110 7.80 -9.93 3.55
C ASN A 110 7.63 -10.43 2.11
N THR A 111 6.70 -9.78 1.39
CA THR A 111 6.42 -10.08 -0.03
C THR A 111 7.52 -9.60 -0.98
N ASN A 112 8.38 -8.67 -0.55
CA ASN A 112 9.57 -8.28 -1.29
C ASN A 112 10.68 -9.31 -1.02
N HIS A 113 10.95 -10.17 -2.00
CA HIS A 113 11.98 -11.19 -1.89
C HIS A 113 13.40 -10.60 -1.72
N LEU A 114 13.65 -9.40 -2.28
CA LEU A 114 14.95 -8.74 -2.21
C LEU A 114 15.42 -8.50 -0.76
N VAL A 115 14.50 -8.23 0.16
CA VAL A 115 14.79 -8.06 1.60
C VAL A 115 15.48 -9.29 2.20
N ARG A 116 15.23 -10.47 1.65
CA ARG A 116 15.81 -11.74 2.13
C ARG A 116 16.98 -12.22 1.29
N THR A 117 17.10 -11.77 0.04
CA THR A 117 18.03 -12.35 -0.94
C THR A 117 19.11 -11.39 -1.42
N TYR A 118 18.95 -10.08 -1.26
CA TYR A 118 19.88 -9.08 -1.74
C TYR A 118 20.54 -8.32 -0.58
N PRO A 119 21.86 -8.50 -0.35
CA PRO A 119 22.58 -7.74 0.68
C PRO A 119 22.47 -6.24 0.44
N GLY A 120 21.95 -5.51 1.43
CA GLY A 120 21.75 -4.06 1.37
C GLY A 120 20.34 -3.62 0.99
N ALA A 121 19.43 -4.52 0.62
CA ALA A 121 18.03 -4.16 0.41
C ALA A 121 17.39 -3.70 1.74
N THR A 122 16.79 -2.52 1.73
CA THR A 122 16.20 -1.86 2.90
C THR A 122 14.67 -1.84 2.88
N GLY A 123 14.04 -2.37 1.82
CA GLY A 123 12.62 -2.72 1.86
C GLY A 123 11.79 -2.20 0.70
N LEU A 124 10.76 -1.42 1.05
CA LEU A 124 9.63 -1.01 0.22
C LEU A 124 8.76 -2.18 -0.26
N LYS A 125 8.14 -2.11 -1.43
CA LYS A 125 6.89 -2.84 -1.70
C LYS A 125 6.78 -3.40 -3.11
N THR A 126 6.17 -4.59 -3.19
CA THR A 126 5.75 -5.27 -4.42
C THR A 126 4.28 -5.01 -4.77
N GLY A 127 3.92 -5.12 -6.04
CA GLY A 127 2.55 -5.04 -6.54
C GLY A 127 2.29 -6.07 -7.63
N TYR A 128 1.05 -6.54 -7.72
CA TYR A 128 0.59 -7.38 -8.82
C TYR A 128 -0.93 -7.32 -8.99
N TYR A 129 -1.36 -7.05 -10.21
CA TYR A 129 -2.64 -7.52 -10.74
C TYR A 129 -2.49 -7.73 -12.25
N ARG A 130 -3.45 -8.42 -12.87
CA ARG A 130 -3.30 -8.97 -14.23
C ARG A 130 -2.86 -7.93 -15.26
N GLU A 131 -3.49 -6.76 -15.29
CA GLU A 131 -3.22 -5.73 -16.30
C GLU A 131 -1.99 -4.88 -16.00
N ALA A 132 -1.59 -4.73 -14.72
CA ALA A 132 -0.35 -4.02 -14.36
C ALA A 132 0.90 -4.90 -14.38
N GLY A 133 0.75 -6.23 -14.36
CA GLY A 133 1.87 -7.16 -14.23
C GLY A 133 2.54 -7.09 -12.86
N PHE A 134 3.77 -7.62 -12.77
CA PHE A 134 4.57 -7.57 -11.55
C PHE A 134 5.32 -6.24 -11.46
N SER A 135 5.19 -5.56 -10.32
CA SER A 135 5.92 -4.35 -10.01
C SER A 135 6.62 -4.45 -8.66
N VAL A 136 7.75 -3.74 -8.54
CA VAL A 136 8.49 -3.61 -7.28
C VAL A 136 9.12 -2.23 -7.20
N THR A 137 9.03 -1.62 -6.03
CA THR A 137 9.87 -0.49 -5.63
C THR A 137 10.73 -0.98 -4.48
N ALA A 138 12.03 -0.73 -4.53
CA ALA A 138 13.00 -1.19 -3.54
C ALA A 138 14.12 -0.16 -3.38
N THR A 139 14.74 -0.16 -2.20
CA THR A 139 15.91 0.64 -1.82
C THR A 139 16.88 -0.23 -1.04
#